data_AF-A0A529SAR9-F1
#
_entry.id   AF-A0A529SAR9-F1
#
_cell.length_a   1.000
_cell.length_b   1.000
_cell.length_c   1.000
_cell.angle_alpha   90.00
_cell.angle_beta   90.00
_cell.angle_gamma   90.00
#
_symmetry.space_group_name_H-M   'P 1'
#
loop_
_entity.id
_entity.type
_entity.pdbx_description
1 polymer ?
#
loop_
_entity_poly.entity_id
_entity_poly.type
_entity_poly.pdbx_seq_one_letter_code
_entity_poly.pdbx_strand_id
1 'polypeptide(L)' 'LAIARIDRVKAALDAGEAILAGDVPVALAIPTWAKFSFPEGAASAEEA' A
#
# COMPACT_ATOMS: atom_id res chain seq x y z
N LEU A 1 14.86 5.52 -0.99
CA LEU A 1 14.23 4.31 -0.39
C LEU A 1 13.09 4.78 0.49
N ALA A 2 11.94 4.10 0.47
CA ALA A 2 10.75 4.47 1.23
C ALA A 2 10.35 3.32 2.16
N ILE A 3 9.65 3.64 3.25
CA ILE A 3 9.01 2.68 4.15
C ILE A 3 7.50 2.88 4.00
N ALA A 4 6.79 1.82 3.64
CA ALA A 4 5.34 1.86 3.44
C ALA A 4 4.65 0.72 4.20
N ARG A 5 3.43 0.99 4.67
CA ARG A 5 2.56 0.00 5.33
C ARG A 5 1.76 -0.77 4.28
N ILE A 6 2.00 -2.08 4.17
CA ILE A 6 1.41 -2.93 3.13
C ILE A 6 -0.13 -2.94 3.16
N ASP A 7 -0.72 -2.83 4.34
CA ASP A 7 -2.17 -2.74 4.54
C ASP A 7 -2.76 -1.46 3.94
N ARG A 8 -2.11 -0.31 4.17
CA ARG A 8 -2.56 0.99 3.63
C ARG A 8 -2.35 1.09 2.13
N VAL A 9 -1.23 0.56 1.64
CA VAL A 9 -0.97 0.47 0.20
C VAL A 9 -2.06 -0.35 -0.48
N LYS A 10 -2.44 -1.50 0.11
CA LYS A 10 -3.54 -2.31 -0.41
C LYS A 10 -4.86 -1.55 -0.42
N ALA A 11 -5.21 -0.89 0.68
CA ALA A 11 -6.45 -0.12 0.77
C ALA A 11 -6.52 1.00 -0.29
N ALA A 12 -5.43 1.75 -0.50
CA ALA A 12 -5.36 2.78 -1.54
C ALA A 12 -5.49 2.18 -2.95
N LEU A 13 -4.78 1.08 -3.22
CA LEU A 13 -4.88 0.37 -4.50
C LEU A 13 -6.29 -0.16 -4.78
N ASP A 14 -6.97 -0.69 -3.76
CA ASP A 14 -8.35 -1.18 -3.85
C ASP A 14 -9.36 -0.04 -4.05
N ALA A 15 -9.11 1.12 -3.43
CA ALA A 15 -9.92 2.32 -3.61
C ALA A 15 -9.65 3.05 -4.94
N GLY A 16 -8.59 2.67 -5.66
CA GLY A 16 -8.12 3.38 -6.86
C GLY A 16 -7.50 4.75 -6.55
N GLU A 17 -7.04 4.96 -5.31
CA GLU A 17 -6.47 6.22 -4.86
C GLU A 17 -4.97 6.32 -5.17
N ALA A 18 -4.54 7.49 -5.64
CA ALA A 18 -3.15 7.74 -5.99
C ALA A 18 -2.29 7.86 -4.72
N ILE A 19 -1.20 7.10 -4.67
CA ILE A 19 -0.18 7.24 -3.62
C ILE A 19 0.79 8.33 -4.05
N LEU A 20 1.00 9.34 -3.21
CA LEU A 20 1.87 10.47 -3.51
C LEU A 20 3.14 10.47 -2.65
N ALA A 21 4.24 10.95 -3.22
CA ALA A 21 5.46 11.33 -2.52
C ALA A 21 5.66 12.85 -2.68
N GLY A 22 5.14 13.62 -1.73
CA GLY A 22 4.89 15.06 -1.95
C GLY A 22 3.75 15.21 -2.97
N ASP A 23 4.02 15.89 -4.09
CA ASP A 23 3.04 16.08 -5.17
C ASP A 23 3.21 15.09 -6.33
N VAL A 24 4.15 14.14 -6.21
CA VAL A 24 4.49 13.20 -7.28
C VAL A 24 3.75 11.87 -7.07
N PRO A 25 2.94 11.40 -8.04
CA PRO A 25 2.31 10.09 -7.95
C PRO A 25 3.34 8.97 -8.10
N VAL A 26 3.23 7.95 -7.26
CA VAL A 26 4.12 6.80 -7.23
C VAL A 26 3.34 5.49 -7.21
N ALA A 27 3.88 4.48 -7.89
CA ALA A 27 3.38 3.11 -7.84
C ALA A 27 4.24 2.26 -6.91
N LEU A 28 3.59 1.48 -6.05
CA LEU A 28 4.26 0.53 -5.16
C LEU A 28 3.98 -0.89 -5.66
N ALA A 29 5.02 -1.71 -5.72
CA ALA A 29 4.93 -3.10 -6.11
C ALA A 29 5.69 -3.98 -5.12
N ILE A 30 5.16 -5.18 -4.89
CA ILE A 30 5.87 -6.22 -4.16
C ILE A 30 6.82 -6.90 -5.15
N PRO A 31 8.14 -6.90 -4.90
CA PRO A 31 9.08 -7.54 -5.79
C PRO A 31 8.96 -9.07 -5.74
N THR A 32 9.35 -9.74 -6.84
CA THR A 32 9.17 -11.19 -7.03
C THR A 32 9.90 -12.07 -6.02
N TRP A 33 10.91 -11.55 -5.33
CA TRP A 33 11.65 -12.27 -4.28
C TRP A 33 11.01 -12.17 -2.89
N ALA A 34 10.03 -11.29 -2.69
CA ALA A 34 9.41 -11.09 -1.38
C ALA A 34 8.51 -12.29 -1.02
N LYS A 35 8.56 -12.72 0.24
CA LYS A 35 7.73 -13.82 0.78
C LYS A 35 6.42 -13.34 1.41
N PHE A 36 6.04 -12.09 1.16
CA PHE A 36 4.80 -11.49 1.64
C PHE A 36 3.97 -11.02 0.46
N SER A 37 2.65 -11.04 0.61
CA SER A 37 1.68 -10.50 -0.34
C SER A 37 0.87 -9.39 0.33
N PHE A 38 0.09 -8.65 -0.46
CA PHE A 38 -0.93 -7.80 0.12
C PHE A 38 -1.94 -8.64 0.91
N PRO A 39 -2.45 -8.13 2.05
CA PRO A 39 -3.46 -8.83 2.83
C PRO A 39 -4.77 -8.95 2.03
N GLU A 40 -5.44 -10.09 2.14
CA GLU A 40 -6.80 -10.29 1.63
C GLU A 40 -7.80 -9.75 2.65
N GLY A 41 -8.64 -8.79 2.22
CA GLY A 41 -9.54 -8.06 3.11
C GLY A 41 -8.82 -6.91 3.82
N ALA A 42 -8.92 -5.70 3.26
CA ALA A 42 -8.41 -4.49 3.88
C ALA A 42 -9.27 -4.14 5.11
N ALA A 43 -8.95 -4.71 6.27
CA ALA A 43 -9.40 -4.15 7.54
C ALA A 43 -8.55 -2.89 7.79
N SER A 44 -9.15 -1.71 7.62
CA SER A 44 -8.57 -0.44 8.08
C SER A 44 -8.25 -0.58 9.56
N ALA A 45 -6.97 -0.73 9.91
CA ALA A 45 -6.51 -0.73 11.29
C ALA A 45 -6.41 0.70 11.84
N GLU A 46 -7.53 1.43 11.77
CA GLU A 46 -7.75 2.74 12.41
C GLU A 46 -9.09 2.70 13.14
N GLU A 47 -9.02 2.20 14.37
CA GLU A 47 -9.94 2.56 15.44
C GLU A 47 -9.05 2.76 16.68
N ALA A 48 -8.69 4.03 16.95
CA ALA A 48 -8.04 4.49 18.18
C ALA A 48 -8.27 6.00 18.33
#